data_AF-A0A081BVV2-F1
#
_entry.id   AF-A0A081BVV2-F1
#
_cell.length_a   1.000
_cell.length_b   1.000
_cell.length_c   1.000
_cell.angle_alpha   90.00
_cell.angle_beta   90.00
_cell.angle_gamma   90.00
#
_symmetry.space_group_name_H-M   'P 1'
#
loop_
_entity.id
_entity.type
_entity.pdbx_description
1 polymer ?
#
loop_
_entity_poly.entity_id
_entity_poly.type
_entity_poly.pdbx_seq_one_letter_code
_entity_poly.pdbx_strand_id
1 'polypeptide(L)'
;MKIFAKIVVLFVVCSVIMPAATHAVSLVGTKHVESSVPYTRQVTGVRGGTAYESRPGGYPTQLRGDDGQLINDGKWMMAFCVEPGIKAHDGKEGELPVEAVAPEQKKGGLQAAWLMDMFYDDAHDENHLAALQMAIWEVVTDSTYDLAAGDFKIWDGNQAALDLAASYLAQVPSEFTPEQLACLNRMYQWISHPDKQDFIVTRGNACSEAQPITTQSVALVETKHLASSVPYMRQVKGVRGGVAYESRPGGYPTKLRCEGRQLLNDGKWMMTFCVEPGVKAHDGKDGELSVKLVDPEQKKGGLQAAWLFDMFYDDAHDENHLAAVQMAIWEVIVDPAGPYDLTTGDFKISEGDPAAIELAKSYLAQVPAQFDPARVTCLNNTYRVITHPKRQDLIIQWNTCGNDSCQ
;
A
#
# COMPACT_ATOMS: atom_id res chain seq x y z
N MET A 1 -16.56 -30.79 -51.52
CA MET A 1 -15.30 -31.04 -50.77
C MET A 1 -14.25 -29.94 -50.91
N LYS A 2 -13.88 -29.47 -52.11
CA LYS A 2 -12.81 -28.44 -52.26
C LYS A 2 -13.08 -27.10 -51.54
N ILE A 3 -14.34 -26.69 -51.41
CA ILE A 3 -14.72 -25.43 -50.73
C ILE A 3 -14.61 -25.58 -49.19
N PHE A 4 -14.99 -26.74 -48.65
CA PHE A 4 -14.94 -27.01 -47.21
C PHE A 4 -13.49 -27.07 -46.69
N ALA A 5 -12.58 -27.69 -47.45
CA ALA A 5 -11.15 -27.72 -47.10
C ALA A 5 -10.52 -26.30 -47.07
N LYS A 6 -10.94 -25.40 -47.95
CA LYS A 6 -10.46 -24.00 -47.95
C LYS A 6 -10.94 -23.22 -46.73
N ILE A 7 -12.18 -23.45 -46.28
CA ILE A 7 -12.74 -22.82 -45.09
C ILE A 7 -12.03 -23.32 -43.83
N VAL A 8 -11.78 -24.63 -43.72
CA VAL A 8 -11.06 -25.20 -42.56
C VAL A 8 -9.61 -24.74 -42.50
N VAL A 9 -8.89 -24.66 -43.63
CA VAL A 9 -7.54 -24.12 -43.67
C VAL A 9 -7.52 -22.64 -43.30
N LEU A 10 -8.46 -21.83 -43.79
CA LEU A 10 -8.57 -20.42 -43.39
C LEU A 10 -8.86 -20.27 -41.89
N PHE A 11 -9.72 -21.12 -41.32
CA PHE A 11 -10.02 -21.10 -39.90
C PHE A 11 -8.81 -21.49 -39.05
N VAL A 12 -8.11 -22.57 -39.42
CA VAL A 12 -6.88 -23.02 -38.71
C VAL A 12 -5.77 -21.98 -38.83
N VAL A 13 -5.59 -21.37 -40.00
CA VAL A 13 -4.62 -20.28 -40.22
C VAL A 13 -5.00 -19.05 -39.41
N CYS A 14 -6.28 -18.65 -39.34
CA CYS A 14 -6.70 -17.53 -38.49
C CYS A 14 -6.64 -17.84 -36.99
N SER A 15 -6.84 -19.09 -36.55
CA SER A 15 -6.74 -19.46 -35.13
C SER A 15 -5.32 -19.75 -34.66
N VAL A 16 -4.39 -20.04 -35.58
CA VAL A 16 -2.95 -20.27 -35.27
C VAL A 16 -2.11 -19.01 -35.56
N ILE A 17 -2.59 -18.10 -36.43
CA ILE A 17 -1.96 -16.82 -36.78
C ILE A 17 -2.76 -15.62 -36.24
N MET A 18 -3.73 -15.81 -35.35
CA MET A 18 -3.94 -14.78 -34.31
C MET A 18 -2.86 -15.09 -33.28
N PRO A 19 -1.70 -14.41 -33.33
CA PRO A 19 -0.77 -14.54 -32.23
C PRO A 19 -1.56 -14.06 -31.01
N ALA A 20 -1.17 -14.54 -29.82
CA ALA A 20 -1.33 -13.72 -28.64
C ALA A 20 -0.87 -12.32 -29.04
N ALA A 21 -1.81 -11.40 -29.29
CA ALA A 21 -1.49 -10.02 -29.53
C ALA A 21 -1.00 -9.55 -28.17
N THR A 22 0.31 -9.75 -27.96
CA THR A 22 1.09 -9.15 -26.89
C THR A 22 0.68 -7.70 -26.89
N HIS A 23 -0.04 -7.32 -25.84
CA HIS A 23 -0.62 -6.00 -25.67
C HIS A 23 0.52 -4.98 -25.80
N ALA A 24 0.60 -4.34 -26.97
CA ALA A 24 1.67 -3.44 -27.30
C ALA A 24 1.36 -2.10 -26.65
N VAL A 25 1.72 -2.01 -25.37
CA VAL A 25 1.82 -0.76 -24.64
C VAL A 25 2.82 0.14 -25.38
N SER A 26 2.60 1.45 -25.42
CA SER A 26 3.65 2.39 -25.84
C SER A 26 4.22 3.12 -24.63
N LEU A 27 5.55 3.21 -24.58
CA LEU A 27 6.28 4.05 -23.65
C LEU A 27 6.31 5.47 -24.21
N VAL A 28 5.47 6.35 -23.65
CA VAL A 28 5.33 7.74 -24.13
C VAL A 28 6.59 8.54 -23.78
N GLY A 29 7.12 8.35 -22.58
CA GLY A 29 8.38 8.94 -22.15
C GLY A 29 8.74 8.57 -20.71
N THR A 30 10.00 8.82 -20.37
CA THR A 30 10.52 8.69 -19.00
C THR A 30 11.16 9.99 -18.57
N LYS A 31 11.06 10.29 -17.27
CA LYS A 31 11.87 11.29 -16.58
C LYS A 31 12.78 10.52 -15.65
N HIS A 32 14.00 11.00 -15.45
CA HIS A 32 14.91 10.40 -14.49
C HIS A 32 14.94 11.26 -13.23
N VAL A 33 14.58 10.66 -12.09
CA VAL A 33 14.81 11.23 -10.76
C VAL A 33 16.09 10.58 -10.25
N GLU A 34 17.23 11.17 -10.65
CA GLU A 34 18.53 10.60 -10.34
C GLU A 34 18.90 10.83 -8.87
N SER A 35 19.61 9.87 -8.27
CA SER A 35 20.43 10.19 -7.11
C SER A 35 21.48 11.26 -7.47
N SER A 36 21.71 12.19 -6.55
CA SER A 36 22.78 13.18 -6.66
C SER A 36 24.18 12.55 -6.71
N VAL A 37 24.35 11.31 -6.24
CA VAL A 37 25.64 10.62 -6.10
C VAL A 37 25.83 9.56 -7.20
N PRO A 38 26.98 9.54 -7.92
CA PRO A 38 27.31 8.44 -8.82
C PRO A 38 27.80 7.21 -8.04
N TYR A 39 27.52 6.03 -8.58
CA TYR A 39 27.92 4.74 -8.02
C TYR A 39 28.79 4.00 -9.05
N THR A 40 29.89 3.43 -8.59
CA THR A 40 30.74 2.56 -9.44
C THR A 40 30.23 1.14 -9.34
N ARG A 41 29.79 0.60 -10.47
CA ARG A 41 29.29 -0.77 -10.58
C ARG A 41 29.97 -1.58 -11.66
N GLN A 42 29.83 -2.88 -11.59
CA GLN A 42 30.28 -3.85 -12.59
C GLN A 42 29.19 -4.89 -12.80
N VAL A 43 28.98 -5.27 -14.06
CA VAL A 43 27.98 -6.29 -14.42
C VAL A 43 28.59 -7.26 -15.41
N THR A 44 28.59 -8.55 -15.12
CA THR A 44 29.10 -9.59 -16.02
C THR A 44 28.35 -9.54 -17.35
N GLY A 45 29.09 -9.58 -18.47
CA GLY A 45 28.51 -9.53 -19.82
C GLY A 45 28.15 -8.11 -20.31
N VAL A 46 28.04 -7.11 -19.43
CA VAL A 46 27.83 -5.71 -19.81
C VAL A 46 29.19 -5.02 -19.93
N ARG A 47 29.44 -4.32 -21.05
CA ARG A 47 30.72 -3.62 -21.32
C ARG A 47 31.97 -4.49 -21.08
N GLY A 48 31.88 -5.78 -21.43
CA GLY A 48 32.96 -6.74 -21.21
C GLY A 48 33.29 -6.99 -19.74
N GLY A 49 32.36 -6.72 -18.82
CA GLY A 49 32.60 -6.81 -17.38
C GLY A 49 33.50 -5.68 -16.85
N THR A 50 33.68 -4.58 -17.57
CA THR A 50 34.43 -3.43 -17.06
C THR A 50 33.55 -2.62 -16.11
N ALA A 51 34.12 -2.12 -15.02
CA ALA A 51 33.42 -1.22 -14.12
C ALA A 51 33.04 0.10 -14.81
N TYR A 52 31.89 0.68 -14.43
CA TYR A 52 31.43 1.95 -14.95
C TYR A 52 30.55 2.69 -13.93
N GLU A 53 30.49 4.00 -14.08
CA GLU A 53 29.64 4.85 -13.25
C GLU A 53 28.19 4.81 -13.73
N SER A 54 27.27 4.86 -12.75
CA SER A 54 25.84 4.98 -12.96
C SER A 54 25.20 5.83 -11.87
N ARG A 55 23.99 6.32 -12.12
CA ARG A 55 23.18 7.05 -11.15
C ARG A 55 21.87 6.29 -10.96
N PRO A 56 21.77 5.37 -9.97
CA PRO A 56 20.51 4.71 -9.65
C PRO A 56 19.48 5.75 -9.20
N GLY A 57 18.22 5.46 -9.50
CA GLY A 57 17.10 6.33 -9.18
C GLY A 57 15.80 5.77 -9.73
N GLY A 58 14.73 6.53 -9.50
CA GLY A 58 13.41 6.24 -10.04
C GLY A 58 13.20 6.86 -11.41
N TYR A 59 12.36 6.23 -12.21
CA TYR A 59 12.01 6.69 -13.55
C TYR A 59 10.51 6.93 -13.66
N PRO A 60 9.99 8.12 -13.26
CA PRO A 60 8.63 8.47 -13.58
C PRO A 60 8.39 8.27 -15.08
N THR A 61 7.38 7.46 -15.39
CA THR A 61 7.11 6.93 -16.70
C THR A 61 5.63 7.15 -17.05
N GLN A 62 5.36 7.45 -18.32
CA GLN A 62 4.01 7.51 -18.86
C GLN A 62 3.84 6.46 -19.96
N LEU A 63 2.73 5.73 -19.88
CA LEU A 63 2.41 4.60 -20.75
C LEU A 63 1.06 4.81 -21.44
N ARG A 64 0.91 4.22 -22.62
CA ARG A 64 -0.34 4.13 -23.36
C ARG A 64 -0.76 2.68 -23.51
N GLY A 65 -2.01 2.38 -23.19
CA GLY A 65 -2.59 1.07 -23.44
C GLY A 65 -2.91 0.85 -24.91
N ASP A 66 -3.28 -0.39 -25.25
CA ASP A 66 -3.67 -0.79 -26.60
C ASP A 66 -4.90 -0.07 -27.15
N ASP A 67 -5.75 0.46 -26.26
CA ASP A 67 -6.91 1.28 -26.61
C ASP A 67 -6.52 2.71 -27.05
N GLY A 68 -5.21 3.01 -27.06
CA GLY A 68 -4.67 4.31 -27.36
C GLY A 68 -4.83 5.32 -26.23
N GLN A 69 -5.39 4.92 -25.09
CA GLN A 69 -5.54 5.80 -23.92
C GLN A 69 -4.30 5.74 -23.04
N LEU A 70 -4.04 6.83 -22.34
CA LEU A 70 -2.98 6.83 -21.34
C LEU A 70 -3.39 5.99 -20.14
N ILE A 71 -2.46 5.16 -19.65
CA ILE A 71 -2.67 4.39 -18.42
C ILE A 71 -2.68 5.35 -17.23
N ASN A 72 -3.46 5.03 -16.19
CA ASN A 72 -3.58 5.80 -14.95
C ASN A 72 -3.97 7.27 -15.20
N ASP A 73 -4.95 7.49 -16.08
CA ASP A 73 -5.44 8.82 -16.49
C ASP A 73 -4.33 9.77 -16.97
N GLY A 74 -3.23 9.22 -17.49
CA GLY A 74 -2.06 9.98 -17.92
C GLY A 74 -1.17 10.51 -16.81
N LYS A 75 -1.38 10.09 -15.55
CA LYS A 75 -0.43 10.38 -14.47
C LYS A 75 0.89 9.65 -14.71
N TRP A 76 1.98 10.30 -14.30
CA TRP A 76 3.31 9.68 -14.31
C TRP A 76 3.38 8.67 -13.17
N MET A 77 3.83 7.45 -13.46
CA MET A 77 3.98 6.37 -12.50
C MET A 77 5.45 6.08 -12.30
N MET A 78 5.87 5.74 -11.08
CA MET A 78 7.26 5.36 -10.87
C MET A 78 7.57 4.03 -11.57
N ALA A 79 8.70 4.00 -12.25
CA ALA A 79 9.29 2.80 -12.83
C ALA A 79 10.72 2.64 -12.34
N PHE A 80 11.23 1.42 -12.39
CA PHE A 80 12.64 1.14 -12.13
C PHE A 80 13.24 0.38 -13.31
N CYS A 81 14.49 0.71 -13.63
CA CYS A 81 15.24 -0.02 -14.65
C CYS A 81 15.50 -1.44 -14.17
N VAL A 82 15.37 -2.43 -15.04
CA VAL A 82 15.67 -3.83 -14.70
C VAL A 82 16.98 -4.32 -15.33
N GLU A 83 17.55 -3.53 -16.25
CA GLU A 83 18.83 -3.83 -16.90
C GLU A 83 19.85 -2.73 -16.63
N PRO A 84 20.97 -2.98 -15.95
CA PRO A 84 21.94 -1.94 -15.61
C PRO A 84 22.77 -1.45 -16.83
N GLY A 85 22.60 -1.99 -18.03
CA GLY A 85 23.50 -1.72 -19.16
C GLY A 85 22.97 -0.80 -20.26
N ILE A 86 21.66 -0.55 -20.30
CA ILE A 86 20.98 0.03 -21.46
C ILE A 86 20.49 1.46 -21.13
N LYS A 87 20.29 2.29 -22.16
CA LYS A 87 19.80 3.66 -21.97
C LYS A 87 18.27 3.68 -21.94
N ALA A 88 17.72 4.41 -20.97
CA ALA A 88 16.30 4.75 -20.90
C ALA A 88 15.84 5.56 -22.12
N HIS A 89 14.58 5.35 -22.50
CA HIS A 89 13.92 6.15 -23.54
C HIS A 89 13.40 7.46 -22.95
N ASP A 90 13.92 8.60 -23.41
CA ASP A 90 13.62 9.91 -22.84
C ASP A 90 12.39 10.61 -23.46
N GLY A 91 11.69 9.95 -24.39
CA GLY A 91 10.51 10.48 -25.08
C GLY A 91 10.78 11.50 -26.18
N LYS A 92 12.03 11.95 -26.38
CA LYS A 92 12.34 12.97 -27.42
C LYS A 92 12.20 12.43 -28.85
N GLU A 93 12.33 11.12 -29.02
CA GLU A 93 12.22 10.42 -30.30
C GLU A 93 10.77 9.99 -30.63
N GLY A 94 9.79 10.38 -29.79
CA GLY A 94 8.39 9.96 -29.90
C GLY A 94 8.05 8.80 -28.99
N GLU A 95 6.84 8.25 -29.13
CA GLU A 95 6.41 7.07 -28.36
C GLU A 95 7.17 5.83 -28.83
N LEU A 96 7.64 5.02 -27.88
CA LEU A 96 8.36 3.78 -28.14
C LEU A 96 7.40 2.59 -27.98
N PRO A 97 7.19 1.75 -29.01
CA PRO A 97 6.40 0.55 -28.84
C PRO A 97 7.13 -0.42 -27.90
N VAL A 98 6.46 -0.95 -26.90
CA VAL A 98 7.08 -1.85 -25.90
C VAL A 98 6.24 -3.10 -25.71
N GLU A 99 6.90 -4.19 -25.32
CA GLU A 99 6.22 -5.44 -24.99
C GLU A 99 5.94 -5.48 -23.49
N ALA A 100 4.69 -5.72 -23.14
CA ALA A 100 4.26 -5.71 -21.75
C ALA A 100 4.05 -7.16 -21.27
N VAL A 101 4.95 -7.63 -20.40
CA VAL A 101 5.09 -9.04 -19.96
C VAL A 101 4.87 -9.17 -18.46
N ALA A 102 4.34 -10.32 -18.03
CA ALA A 102 4.17 -10.59 -16.61
C ALA A 102 5.54 -10.79 -15.93
N PRO A 103 5.76 -10.23 -14.72
CA PRO A 103 7.02 -10.38 -13.98
C PRO A 103 7.55 -11.81 -13.88
N GLU A 104 6.69 -12.81 -13.67
CA GLU A 104 7.10 -14.23 -13.58
C GLU A 104 7.79 -14.78 -14.83
N GLN A 105 7.59 -14.14 -15.99
CA GLN A 105 8.16 -14.59 -17.26
C GLN A 105 9.61 -14.11 -17.45
N LYS A 106 10.12 -13.30 -16.52
CA LYS A 106 11.46 -12.73 -16.56
C LYS A 106 12.27 -13.19 -15.36
N LYS A 107 13.56 -13.46 -15.56
CA LYS A 107 14.49 -13.81 -14.48
C LYS A 107 14.51 -12.67 -13.45
N GLY A 108 14.25 -12.98 -12.19
CA GLY A 108 14.21 -12.01 -11.10
C GLY A 108 13.00 -11.07 -11.13
N GLY A 109 12.05 -11.25 -12.06
CA GLY A 109 10.94 -10.32 -12.23
C GLY A 109 9.96 -10.31 -11.05
N LEU A 110 9.64 -11.48 -10.48
CA LEU A 110 8.80 -11.54 -9.26
C LEU A 110 9.49 -10.89 -8.05
N GLN A 111 10.80 -11.08 -7.90
CA GLN A 111 11.58 -10.44 -6.85
C GLN A 111 11.64 -8.93 -7.01
N ALA A 112 11.84 -8.43 -8.24
CA ALA A 112 11.79 -7.00 -8.53
C ALA A 112 10.39 -6.41 -8.24
N ALA A 113 9.33 -7.12 -8.62
CA ALA A 113 7.95 -6.72 -8.33
C ALA A 113 7.70 -6.65 -6.81
N TRP A 114 8.15 -7.66 -6.07
CA TRP A 114 8.04 -7.70 -4.61
C TRP A 114 8.85 -6.59 -3.93
N LEU A 115 10.07 -6.29 -4.40
CA LEU A 115 10.87 -5.18 -3.89
C LEU A 115 10.15 -3.83 -4.08
N MET A 116 9.49 -3.63 -5.23
CA MET A 116 8.65 -2.45 -5.43
C MET A 116 7.46 -2.43 -4.48
N ASP A 117 6.75 -3.54 -4.30
CA ASP A 117 5.59 -3.64 -3.40
C ASP A 117 5.95 -3.29 -1.95
N MET A 118 7.08 -3.79 -1.48
CA MET A 118 7.45 -3.67 -0.07
C MET A 118 8.14 -2.35 0.29
N PHE A 119 8.90 -1.78 -0.65
CA PHE A 119 9.86 -0.72 -0.36
C PHE A 119 9.75 0.50 -1.27
N TYR A 120 8.78 0.55 -2.19
CA TYR A 120 8.46 1.80 -2.87
C TYR A 120 7.39 2.58 -2.09
N ASP A 121 7.54 3.91 -2.08
CA ASP A 121 6.66 4.89 -1.45
C ASP A 121 6.94 6.22 -2.19
N ASP A 122 5.91 7.02 -2.46
CA ASP A 122 6.03 8.25 -3.24
C ASP A 122 6.76 9.39 -2.49
N ALA A 123 6.89 9.28 -1.16
CA ALA A 123 7.61 10.20 -0.29
C ALA A 123 9.09 9.84 -0.08
N HIS A 124 9.59 8.79 -0.74
CA HIS A 124 10.98 8.36 -0.58
C HIS A 124 12.01 9.40 -1.05
N ASP A 125 13.09 9.51 -0.28
CA ASP A 125 14.25 10.32 -0.64
C ASP A 125 15.14 9.65 -1.70
N GLU A 126 16.16 10.38 -2.16
CA GLU A 126 17.11 9.88 -3.17
C GLU A 126 17.84 8.60 -2.74
N ASN A 127 18.08 8.38 -1.43
CA ASN A 127 18.79 7.19 -0.95
C ASN A 127 17.89 5.96 -1.03
N HIS A 128 16.61 6.09 -0.67
CA HIS A 128 15.63 5.01 -0.80
C HIS A 128 15.42 4.60 -2.26
N LEU A 129 15.28 5.58 -3.17
CA LEU A 129 15.15 5.30 -4.61
C LEU A 129 16.41 4.65 -5.18
N ALA A 130 17.60 5.12 -4.78
CA ALA A 130 18.85 4.50 -5.19
C ALA A 130 18.97 3.07 -4.67
N ALA A 131 18.65 2.85 -3.39
CA ALA A 131 18.70 1.54 -2.75
C ALA A 131 17.78 0.53 -3.43
N LEU A 132 16.53 0.92 -3.69
CA LEU A 132 15.55 0.09 -4.38
C LEU A 132 16.00 -0.26 -5.80
N GLN A 133 16.50 0.74 -6.55
CA GLN A 133 17.02 0.52 -7.90
C GLN A 133 18.22 -0.45 -7.92
N MET A 134 19.12 -0.37 -6.93
CA MET A 134 20.26 -1.30 -6.80
C MET A 134 19.80 -2.72 -6.46
N ALA A 135 18.86 -2.87 -5.52
CA ALA A 135 18.29 -4.16 -5.16
C ALA A 135 17.57 -4.82 -6.35
N ILE A 136 16.85 -4.05 -7.17
CA ILE A 136 16.19 -4.55 -8.39
C ILE A 136 17.22 -5.07 -9.40
N TRP A 137 18.31 -4.35 -9.66
CA TRP A 137 19.35 -4.85 -10.57
C TRP A 137 20.03 -6.11 -10.06
N GLU A 138 20.25 -6.21 -8.75
CA GLU A 138 20.83 -7.39 -8.12
C GLU A 138 19.93 -8.61 -8.34
N VAL A 139 18.63 -8.55 -8.01
CA VAL A 139 17.76 -9.74 -8.13
C VAL A 139 17.51 -10.20 -9.56
N VAL A 140 17.62 -9.29 -10.54
CA VAL A 140 17.48 -9.60 -11.97
C VAL A 140 18.76 -10.21 -12.53
N THR A 141 19.93 -9.72 -12.10
CA THR A 141 21.22 -10.15 -12.64
C THR A 141 21.73 -11.40 -11.92
N ASP A 142 21.65 -11.41 -10.60
CA ASP A 142 22.30 -12.38 -9.71
C ASP A 142 21.27 -13.14 -8.84
N SER A 143 21.64 -14.34 -8.41
CA SER A 143 20.90 -15.17 -7.47
C SER A 143 21.48 -15.15 -6.05
N THR A 144 22.69 -14.61 -5.83
CA THR A 144 23.31 -14.59 -4.49
C THR A 144 22.88 -13.41 -3.63
N TYR A 145 22.33 -12.36 -4.26
CA TYR A 145 21.86 -11.14 -3.59
C TYR A 145 22.96 -10.45 -2.76
N ASP A 146 24.18 -10.42 -3.30
CA ASP A 146 25.37 -9.87 -2.67
C ASP A 146 25.97 -8.77 -3.54
N LEU A 147 25.68 -7.52 -3.18
CA LEU A 147 26.13 -6.33 -3.90
C LEU A 147 27.67 -6.20 -3.98
N ALA A 148 28.43 -6.93 -3.17
CA ALA A 148 29.89 -6.90 -3.19
C ALA A 148 30.52 -8.02 -4.05
N ALA A 149 29.72 -9.01 -4.47
CA ALA A 149 30.20 -10.21 -5.15
C ALA A 149 29.35 -10.56 -6.39
N GLY A 150 29.58 -11.73 -6.98
CA GLY A 150 28.69 -12.22 -8.05
C GLY A 150 28.82 -11.53 -9.42
N ASP A 151 27.74 -11.56 -10.18
CA ASP A 151 27.59 -11.00 -11.53
C ASP A 151 27.19 -9.53 -11.53
N PHE A 152 26.62 -9.00 -10.44
CA PHE A 152 26.35 -7.59 -10.25
C PHE A 152 27.07 -7.09 -9.00
N LYS A 153 27.94 -6.09 -9.16
CA LYS A 153 28.74 -5.54 -8.05
C LYS A 153 28.65 -4.04 -7.99
N ILE A 154 28.65 -3.50 -6.76
CA ILE A 154 28.78 -2.09 -6.45
C ILE A 154 29.76 -1.94 -5.29
N TRP A 155 30.77 -1.09 -5.44
CA TRP A 155 31.81 -0.92 -4.41
C TRP A 155 32.17 0.55 -4.13
N ASP A 156 31.47 1.50 -4.76
CA ASP A 156 31.62 2.93 -4.50
C ASP A 156 30.27 3.65 -4.68
N GLY A 157 30.05 4.71 -3.91
CA GLY A 157 28.80 5.48 -3.87
C GLY A 157 28.39 5.89 -2.46
N ASN A 158 27.09 6.16 -2.26
CA ASN A 158 26.56 6.51 -0.94
C ASN A 158 26.36 5.25 -0.08
N GLN A 159 27.12 5.13 1.02
CA GLN A 159 27.06 3.98 1.91
C GLN A 159 25.67 3.74 2.52
N ALA A 160 24.91 4.80 2.84
CA ALA A 160 23.57 4.64 3.42
C ALA A 160 22.61 3.96 2.44
N ALA A 161 22.71 4.28 1.14
CA ALA A 161 21.91 3.62 0.11
C ALA A 161 22.34 2.17 -0.13
N LEU A 162 23.65 1.86 -0.03
CA LEU A 162 24.16 0.49 -0.11
C LEU A 162 23.68 -0.37 1.06
N ASP A 163 23.74 0.18 2.28
CA ASP A 163 23.25 -0.50 3.48
C ASP A 163 21.73 -0.76 3.40
N LEU A 164 20.96 0.22 2.91
CA LEU A 164 19.53 0.06 2.64
C LEU A 164 19.27 -1.03 1.59
N ALA A 165 19.97 -1.02 0.46
CA ALA A 165 19.80 -2.02 -0.59
C ALA A 165 20.09 -3.44 -0.09
N ALA A 166 21.15 -3.62 0.70
CA ALA A 166 21.45 -4.89 1.35
C ALA A 166 20.33 -5.32 2.32
N SER A 167 19.74 -4.38 3.05
CA SER A 167 18.61 -4.65 3.94
C SER A 167 17.33 -5.07 3.20
N TYR A 168 17.10 -4.55 2.00
CA TYR A 168 15.97 -4.94 1.14
C TYR A 168 16.17 -6.34 0.58
N LEU A 169 17.37 -6.60 0.05
CA LEU A 169 17.77 -7.90 -0.51
C LEU A 169 17.66 -9.04 0.51
N ALA A 170 18.03 -8.78 1.77
CA ALA A 170 17.93 -9.77 2.85
C ALA A 170 16.49 -10.20 3.16
N GLN A 171 15.48 -9.44 2.73
CA GLN A 171 14.07 -9.73 2.96
C GLN A 171 13.39 -10.39 1.75
N VAL A 172 14.06 -10.45 0.59
CA VAL A 172 13.48 -11.02 -0.63
C VAL A 172 13.15 -12.50 -0.41
N PRO A 173 11.88 -12.92 -0.62
CA PRO A 173 11.49 -14.32 -0.48
C PRO A 173 12.24 -15.21 -1.48
N SER A 174 12.68 -16.37 -1.03
CA SER A 174 13.25 -17.40 -1.91
C SER A 174 12.20 -18.06 -2.79
N GLU A 175 10.94 -18.07 -2.35
CA GLU A 175 9.78 -18.63 -3.05
C GLU A 175 8.56 -17.73 -2.85
N PHE A 176 7.65 -17.74 -3.83
CA PHE A 176 6.36 -17.04 -3.76
C PHE A 176 5.23 -18.05 -3.72
N THR A 177 4.22 -17.82 -2.88
CA THR A 177 2.99 -18.63 -2.92
C THR A 177 2.22 -18.37 -4.23
N PRO A 178 1.33 -19.28 -4.66
CA PRO A 178 0.48 -19.04 -5.84
C PRO A 178 -0.31 -17.73 -5.76
N GLU A 179 -0.75 -17.35 -4.57
CA GLU A 179 -1.50 -16.11 -4.33
C GLU A 179 -0.59 -14.88 -4.48
N GLN A 180 0.62 -14.92 -3.92
CA GLN A 180 1.60 -13.84 -4.09
C GLN A 180 2.00 -13.67 -5.55
N LEU A 181 2.22 -14.77 -6.27
CA LEU A 181 2.54 -14.75 -7.69
C LEU A 181 1.40 -14.14 -8.51
N ALA A 182 0.17 -14.59 -8.29
CA ALA A 182 -1.02 -14.04 -8.96
C ALA A 182 -1.21 -12.55 -8.65
N CYS A 183 -0.86 -12.14 -7.43
CA CYS A 183 -0.88 -10.76 -6.99
C CYS A 183 0.18 -9.91 -7.71
N LEU A 184 1.46 -10.28 -7.61
CA LEU A 184 2.56 -9.53 -8.20
C LEU A 184 2.42 -9.40 -9.73
N ASN A 185 1.98 -10.46 -10.41
CA ASN A 185 1.72 -10.41 -11.85
C ASN A 185 0.51 -9.53 -12.24
N ARG A 186 -0.38 -9.25 -11.28
CA ARG A 186 -1.51 -8.33 -11.48
C ARG A 186 -1.10 -6.89 -11.27
N MET A 187 -0.35 -6.60 -10.20
CA MET A 187 0.01 -5.22 -9.86
C MET A 187 1.18 -4.69 -10.66
N TYR A 188 2.12 -5.55 -11.07
CA TYR A 188 3.33 -5.13 -11.75
C TYR A 188 3.36 -5.65 -13.17
N GLN A 189 4.05 -4.89 -14.01
CA GLN A 189 4.31 -5.29 -15.37
C GLN A 189 5.78 -5.02 -15.70
N TRP A 190 6.38 -5.98 -16.39
CA TRP A 190 7.67 -5.81 -17.01
C TRP A 190 7.45 -5.26 -18.42
N ILE A 191 8.11 -4.17 -18.75
CA ILE A 191 8.04 -3.53 -20.05
C ILE A 191 9.37 -3.74 -20.74
N SER A 192 9.33 -4.43 -21.87
CA SER A 192 10.50 -4.83 -22.63
C SER A 192 10.64 -4.10 -23.96
N HIS A 193 11.89 -3.80 -24.34
CA HIS A 193 12.24 -3.32 -25.66
C HIS A 193 13.59 -3.90 -26.12
N PRO A 194 13.76 -4.34 -27.38
CA PRO A 194 14.99 -5.00 -27.83
C PRO A 194 16.27 -4.15 -27.69
N ASP A 195 16.16 -2.82 -27.89
CA ASP A 195 17.31 -1.91 -27.96
C ASP A 195 17.26 -0.76 -26.93
N LYS A 196 16.31 -0.80 -25.99
CA LYS A 196 16.09 0.27 -25.01
C LYS A 196 15.90 -0.37 -23.64
N GLN A 197 16.09 0.43 -22.60
CA GLN A 197 16.00 -0.02 -21.22
C GLN A 197 14.65 -0.67 -20.92
N ASP A 198 14.69 -1.88 -20.40
CA ASP A 198 13.50 -2.51 -19.81
C ASP A 198 13.16 -1.84 -18.48
N PHE A 199 11.86 -1.82 -18.15
CA PHE A 199 11.34 -1.26 -16.90
C PHE A 199 10.42 -2.24 -16.19
N ILE A 200 10.38 -2.16 -14.86
CA ILE A 200 9.27 -2.67 -14.08
C ILE A 200 8.40 -1.50 -13.61
N VAL A 201 7.08 -1.62 -13.76
CA VAL A 201 6.10 -0.57 -13.49
C VAL A 201 4.92 -1.10 -12.70
N THR A 202 4.27 -0.23 -11.92
CA THR A 202 2.97 -0.52 -11.30
C THR A 202 1.84 -0.31 -12.30
N ARG A 203 0.85 -1.21 -12.33
CA ARG A 203 -0.36 -1.17 -13.17
C ARG A 203 -1.55 -0.46 -12.49
N GLY A 204 -1.42 -0.10 -11.21
CA GLY A 204 -2.39 0.72 -10.48
C GLY A 204 -3.55 -0.02 -9.81
N ASN A 205 -3.60 -1.36 -9.88
CA ASN A 205 -4.64 -2.13 -9.20
C ASN A 205 -4.01 -2.97 -8.08
N ALA A 206 -4.22 -2.55 -6.83
CA ALA A 206 -3.82 -3.31 -5.65
C ALA A 206 -4.38 -4.74 -5.69
N CYS A 207 -3.64 -5.70 -5.17
CA CYS A 207 -4.15 -7.06 -5.02
C CYS A 207 -5.32 -7.11 -4.06
N SER A 208 -6.49 -7.41 -4.60
CA SER A 208 -7.64 -7.85 -3.82
C SER A 208 -7.42 -9.29 -3.36
N GLU A 209 -6.63 -9.44 -2.31
CA GLU A 209 -6.69 -10.51 -1.30
C GLU A 209 -5.40 -10.35 -0.50
N ALA A 210 -5.49 -9.57 0.58
CA ALA A 210 -4.58 -9.74 1.69
C ALA A 210 -4.47 -11.25 1.94
N GLN A 211 -3.25 -11.79 1.89
CA GLN A 211 -2.99 -13.04 2.60
C GLN A 211 -3.66 -12.87 3.96
N PRO A 212 -4.56 -13.78 4.40
CA PRO A 212 -5.06 -13.69 5.76
C PRO A 212 -3.81 -13.64 6.61
N ILE A 213 -3.55 -12.48 7.24
CA ILE A 213 -2.39 -12.30 8.11
C ILE A 213 -2.51 -13.48 9.06
N THR A 214 -1.65 -14.48 8.89
CA THR A 214 -1.74 -15.72 9.65
C THR A 214 -1.44 -15.32 11.07
N THR A 215 -2.50 -15.03 11.82
CA THR A 215 -2.54 -14.58 13.21
C THR A 215 -1.20 -14.01 13.67
N GLN A 216 -0.72 -12.91 13.06
CA GLN A 216 0.49 -12.29 13.57
C GLN A 216 0.15 -11.81 14.99
N SER A 217 0.86 -12.32 15.98
CA SER A 217 0.64 -11.91 17.35
C SER A 217 1.14 -10.48 17.48
N VAL A 218 0.22 -9.51 17.41
CA VAL A 218 0.55 -8.10 17.62
C VAL A 218 0.39 -7.78 19.09
N ALA A 219 1.33 -7.01 19.62
CA ALA A 219 1.25 -6.47 20.96
C ALA A 219 1.01 -4.95 20.90
N LEU A 220 -0.02 -4.51 21.61
CA LEU A 220 -0.28 -3.11 21.88
C LEU A 220 0.64 -2.66 23.01
N VAL A 221 1.58 -1.76 22.71
CA VAL A 221 2.65 -1.35 23.63
C VAL A 221 2.21 -0.19 24.51
N GLU A 222 1.65 0.86 23.89
CA GLU A 222 1.26 2.08 24.58
C GLU A 222 0.20 2.81 23.74
N THR A 223 -0.79 3.38 24.42
CA THR A 223 -1.75 4.32 23.82
C THR A 223 -1.70 5.62 24.60
N LYS A 224 -1.52 6.73 23.91
CA LYS A 224 -1.68 8.08 24.47
C LYS A 224 -3.02 8.63 24.02
N HIS A 225 -3.57 9.52 24.84
CA HIS A 225 -4.84 10.16 24.50
C HIS A 225 -4.58 11.61 24.08
N LEU A 226 -4.86 11.94 22.81
CA LEU A 226 -5.01 13.31 22.36
C LEU A 226 -6.48 13.67 22.55
N ALA A 227 -6.82 13.97 23.80
CA ALA A 227 -8.16 14.39 24.16
C ALA A 227 -8.40 15.83 23.69
N SER A 228 -9.62 16.13 23.27
CA SER A 228 -10.11 17.49 23.41
C SER A 228 -9.98 17.95 24.87
N SER A 229 -9.61 19.21 25.04
CA SER A 229 -9.59 19.90 26.33
C SER A 229 -10.97 19.98 27.01
N VAL A 230 -12.05 19.74 26.26
CA VAL A 230 -13.44 19.77 26.72
C VAL A 230 -13.96 18.34 26.95
N PRO A 231 -14.42 17.97 28.16
CA PRO A 231 -15.09 16.70 28.40
C PRO A 231 -16.47 16.65 27.72
N TYR A 232 -16.87 15.48 27.18
CA TYR A 232 -18.18 15.28 26.56
C TYR A 232 -19.01 14.29 27.38
N MET A 233 -20.28 14.62 27.60
CA MET A 233 -21.23 13.81 28.37
C MET A 233 -22.15 13.06 27.40
N ARG A 234 -22.09 11.73 27.45
CA ARG A 234 -22.75 10.85 26.47
C ARG A 234 -23.61 9.82 27.17
N GLN A 235 -24.62 9.33 26.46
CA GLN A 235 -25.44 8.23 26.93
C GLN A 235 -25.49 7.15 25.85
N VAL A 236 -24.85 6.01 26.12
CA VAL A 236 -24.87 4.86 25.21
C VAL A 236 -25.74 3.77 25.83
N LYS A 237 -26.86 3.49 25.17
CA LYS A 237 -27.71 2.34 25.45
C LYS A 237 -27.03 1.09 24.88
N GLY A 238 -27.20 -0.06 25.54
CA GLY A 238 -26.55 -1.31 25.12
C GLY A 238 -25.19 -1.58 25.76
N VAL A 239 -24.18 -0.70 25.67
CA VAL A 239 -22.82 -0.99 26.22
C VAL A 239 -22.76 -0.92 27.75
N ARG A 240 -23.60 -0.06 28.37
CA ARG A 240 -23.84 -0.01 29.82
C ARG A 240 -25.33 0.05 30.17
N GLY A 241 -26.18 -0.64 29.40
CA GLY A 241 -27.61 -0.75 29.71
C GLY A 241 -28.36 0.59 29.77
N GLY A 242 -27.93 1.62 29.03
CA GLY A 242 -28.57 2.94 29.03
C GLY A 242 -28.10 3.90 30.12
N VAL A 243 -27.05 3.55 30.88
CA VAL A 243 -26.43 4.43 31.87
C VAL A 243 -25.53 5.44 31.17
N ALA A 244 -25.72 6.74 31.47
CA ALA A 244 -24.86 7.81 30.99
C ALA A 244 -23.43 7.64 31.54
N TYR A 245 -22.42 7.93 30.71
CA TYR A 245 -21.03 8.00 31.16
C TYR A 245 -20.26 9.06 30.38
N GLU A 246 -19.28 9.63 31.04
CA GLU A 246 -18.39 10.62 30.45
C GLU A 246 -17.34 9.92 29.57
N SER A 247 -17.14 10.43 28.35
CA SER A 247 -16.05 10.00 27.48
C SER A 247 -15.49 11.20 26.75
N ARG A 248 -14.17 11.20 26.57
CA ARG A 248 -13.44 12.26 25.90
C ARG A 248 -13.11 11.80 24.48
N PRO A 249 -13.84 12.25 23.46
CA PRO A 249 -13.56 11.89 22.08
C PRO A 249 -12.21 12.48 21.68
N GLY A 250 -11.55 11.84 20.73
CA GLY A 250 -10.28 12.29 20.19
C GLY A 250 -9.51 11.13 19.59
N GLY A 251 -8.34 11.47 19.07
CA GLY A 251 -7.39 10.51 18.55
C GLY A 251 -6.58 9.85 19.67
N TYR A 252 -6.15 8.62 19.40
CA TYR A 252 -5.36 7.80 20.31
C TYR A 252 -4.05 7.40 19.62
N PRO A 253 -3.00 8.23 19.69
CA PRO A 253 -1.68 7.81 19.24
C PRO A 253 -1.31 6.49 19.90
N THR A 254 -1.00 5.49 19.09
CA THR A 254 -0.73 4.12 19.53
C THR A 254 0.60 3.63 18.99
N LYS A 255 1.31 2.85 19.81
CA LYS A 255 2.46 2.05 19.39
C LYS A 255 2.10 0.57 19.41
N LEU A 256 2.42 -0.12 18.32
CA LEU A 256 2.24 -1.55 18.16
C LEU A 256 3.59 -2.23 17.92
N ARG A 257 3.66 -3.50 18.25
CA ARG A 257 4.83 -4.36 18.05
C ARG A 257 4.40 -5.67 17.41
N CYS A 258 5.11 -6.09 16.36
CA CYS A 258 4.91 -7.41 15.77
C CYS A 258 5.68 -8.49 16.55
N GLU A 259 5.22 -9.73 16.44
CA GLU A 259 5.94 -10.91 16.92
C GLU A 259 7.36 -10.92 16.33
N GLY A 260 8.39 -10.99 17.17
CA GLY A 260 9.79 -10.76 16.76
C GLY A 260 10.42 -9.45 17.26
N ARG A 261 9.67 -8.65 18.02
CA ARG A 261 10.08 -7.44 18.78
C ARG A 261 10.22 -6.14 18.00
N GLN A 262 10.05 -6.11 16.69
CA GLN A 262 10.07 -4.86 15.94
C GLN A 262 8.79 -4.04 16.19
N LEU A 263 8.95 -2.76 16.47
CA LEU A 263 7.83 -1.83 16.53
C LEU A 263 7.32 -1.58 15.11
N LEU A 264 5.99 -1.55 14.95
CA LEU A 264 5.38 -1.14 13.70
C LEU A 264 5.67 0.34 13.41
N ASN A 265 5.68 0.69 12.11
CA ASN A 265 5.94 2.05 11.62
C ASN A 265 7.24 2.66 12.19
N ASP A 266 8.33 1.86 12.24
CA ASP A 266 9.62 2.24 12.83
C ASP A 266 9.53 2.79 14.27
N GLY A 267 8.50 2.38 15.01
CA GLY A 267 8.23 2.87 16.36
C GLY A 267 7.66 4.29 16.45
N LYS A 268 7.25 4.87 15.32
CA LYS A 268 6.44 6.09 15.27
C LYS A 268 5.05 5.83 15.86
N TRP A 269 4.43 6.90 16.32
CA TRP A 269 3.07 6.87 16.82
C TRP A 269 2.10 6.83 15.65
N MET A 270 1.11 5.94 15.70
CA MET A 270 0.05 5.85 14.70
C MET A 270 -1.23 6.41 15.30
N MET A 271 -1.97 7.22 14.54
CA MET A 271 -3.29 7.64 15.00
C MET A 271 -4.24 6.45 15.00
N THR A 272 -5.06 6.36 16.05
CA THR A 272 -6.11 5.35 16.17
C THR A 272 -7.36 5.97 16.76
N PHE A 273 -8.50 5.34 16.53
CA PHE A 273 -9.77 5.77 17.13
C PHE A 273 -10.40 4.60 17.87
N CYS A 274 -11.08 4.90 18.98
CA CYS A 274 -11.84 3.91 19.73
C CYS A 274 -13.04 3.41 18.93
N VAL A 275 -13.24 2.10 18.87
CA VAL A 275 -14.38 1.47 18.18
C VAL A 275 -15.58 1.31 19.12
N GLU A 276 -15.35 0.90 20.37
CA GLU A 276 -16.41 0.63 21.33
C GLU A 276 -16.50 1.72 22.41
N PRO A 277 -17.52 2.59 22.45
CA PRO A 277 -17.52 3.62 23.49
C PRO A 277 -17.69 2.99 24.88
N GLY A 278 -16.97 3.49 25.89
CA GLY A 278 -17.21 3.15 27.31
C GLY A 278 -16.38 2.01 27.91
N VAL A 279 -15.48 1.42 27.12
CA VAL A 279 -14.41 0.54 27.59
C VAL A 279 -13.14 1.38 27.83
N LYS A 280 -12.24 0.93 28.71
CA LYS A 280 -10.98 1.65 28.95
C LYS A 280 -9.93 1.28 27.88
N ALA A 281 -9.35 2.28 27.25
CA ALA A 281 -8.15 2.13 26.44
C ALA A 281 -6.96 1.65 27.28
N HIS A 282 -6.04 0.95 26.62
CA HIS A 282 -4.81 0.47 27.26
C HIS A 282 -3.76 1.57 27.28
N ASP A 283 -3.34 2.00 28.47
CA ASP A 283 -2.44 3.14 28.68
C ASP A 283 -0.95 2.77 28.83
N GLY A 284 -0.57 1.53 28.51
CA GLY A 284 0.81 1.03 28.62
C GLY A 284 1.27 0.68 30.05
N LYS A 285 0.54 1.06 31.11
CA LYS A 285 0.99 0.86 32.50
C LYS A 285 1.00 -0.60 32.94
N ASP A 286 0.18 -1.43 32.32
CA ASP A 286 0.07 -2.86 32.61
C ASP A 286 1.06 -3.72 31.80
N GLY A 287 1.99 -3.10 31.06
CA GLY A 287 2.87 -3.76 30.10
C GLY A 287 2.18 -4.04 28.76
N GLU A 288 2.88 -4.74 27.87
CA GLU A 288 2.39 -5.01 26.51
C GLU A 288 1.14 -5.91 26.52
N LEU A 289 0.15 -5.55 25.71
CA LEU A 289 -1.11 -6.26 25.61
C LEU A 289 -1.18 -7.05 24.29
N SER A 290 -1.29 -8.37 24.35
CA SER A 290 -1.54 -9.18 23.15
C SER A 290 -2.91 -8.86 22.56
N VAL A 291 -2.96 -8.46 21.30
CA VAL A 291 -4.19 -8.07 20.60
C VAL A 291 -4.41 -8.93 19.36
N LYS A 292 -5.65 -8.97 18.87
CA LYS A 292 -5.97 -9.55 17.55
C LYS A 292 -6.29 -8.46 16.57
N LEU A 293 -5.75 -8.56 15.36
CA LEU A 293 -6.15 -7.72 14.24
C LEU A 293 -7.22 -8.44 13.44
N VAL A 294 -8.30 -7.75 13.14
CA VAL A 294 -9.36 -8.23 12.25
C VAL A 294 -9.66 -7.18 11.20
N ASP A 295 -10.17 -7.63 10.06
CA ASP A 295 -10.57 -6.71 9.00
C ASP A 295 -11.81 -5.90 9.44
N PRO A 296 -11.92 -4.63 9.03
CA PRO A 296 -13.09 -3.79 9.28
C PRO A 296 -14.43 -4.49 8.99
N GLU A 297 -14.55 -5.25 7.90
CA GLU A 297 -15.79 -5.97 7.56
C GLU A 297 -16.23 -7.01 8.59
N GLN A 298 -15.30 -7.54 9.40
CA GLN A 298 -15.58 -8.54 10.43
C GLN A 298 -16.20 -7.90 11.69
N LYS A 299 -16.28 -6.56 11.74
CA LYS A 299 -16.90 -5.79 12.82
C LYS A 299 -18.14 -5.08 12.32
N LYS A 300 -19.21 -5.14 13.12
CA LYS A 300 -20.46 -4.43 12.85
C LYS A 300 -20.18 -2.93 12.78
N GLY A 301 -20.44 -2.30 11.62
CA GLY A 301 -20.12 -0.89 11.38
C GLY A 301 -18.63 -0.60 11.09
N GLY A 302 -17.78 -1.62 11.02
CA GLY A 302 -16.33 -1.44 10.90
C GLY A 302 -15.91 -0.84 9.56
N LEU A 303 -16.56 -1.22 8.45
CA LEU A 303 -16.31 -0.61 7.13
C LEU A 303 -16.65 0.89 7.13
N GLN A 304 -17.76 1.27 7.74
CA GLN A 304 -18.14 2.68 7.88
C GLN A 304 -17.15 3.44 8.76
N ALA A 305 -16.67 2.82 9.84
CA ALA A 305 -15.64 3.42 10.68
C ALA A 305 -14.31 3.60 9.93
N ALA A 306 -13.89 2.61 9.15
CA ALA A 306 -12.69 2.69 8.30
C ALA A 306 -12.84 3.80 7.25
N TRP A 307 -14.00 3.91 6.62
CA TRP A 307 -14.28 4.96 5.65
C TRP A 307 -14.29 6.36 6.29
N LEU A 308 -14.87 6.51 7.48
CA LEU A 308 -14.84 7.79 8.22
C LEU A 308 -13.42 8.20 8.60
N PHE A 309 -12.58 7.22 8.96
CA PHE A 309 -11.15 7.43 9.17
C PHE A 309 -10.51 7.92 7.87
N ASP A 310 -10.66 7.18 6.77
CA ASP A 310 -10.04 7.49 5.47
C ASP A 310 -10.43 8.86 4.91
N MET A 311 -11.70 9.23 5.00
CA MET A 311 -12.20 10.45 4.38
C MET A 311 -11.97 11.72 5.20
N PHE A 312 -11.95 11.59 6.52
CA PHE A 312 -11.97 12.73 7.43
C PHE A 312 -10.82 12.71 8.44
N TYR A 313 -9.79 11.90 8.27
CA TYR A 313 -8.58 12.05 9.07
C TYR A 313 -7.40 12.47 8.19
N ASP A 314 -6.76 13.56 8.58
CA ASP A 314 -5.44 14.02 8.19
C ASP A 314 -4.62 14.43 9.43
N ASP A 315 -3.30 14.58 9.27
CA ASP A 315 -2.37 14.91 10.35
C ASP A 315 -2.44 16.38 10.81
N ALA A 316 -3.21 17.24 10.15
CA ALA A 316 -3.28 18.69 10.39
C ALA A 316 -4.52 19.13 11.19
N HIS A 317 -5.29 18.18 11.72
CA HIS A 317 -6.57 18.45 12.37
C HIS A 317 -6.49 19.05 13.77
N ASP A 318 -7.49 19.89 14.08
CA ASP A 318 -7.72 20.43 15.42
C ASP A 318 -8.49 19.44 16.32
N GLU A 319 -8.63 19.80 17.60
CA GLU A 319 -9.31 18.97 18.60
C GLU A 319 -10.78 18.67 18.24
N ASN A 320 -11.48 19.60 17.58
CA ASN A 320 -12.89 19.44 17.23
C ASN A 320 -13.06 18.45 16.10
N HIS A 321 -12.14 18.45 15.14
CA HIS A 321 -12.14 17.51 14.03
C HIS A 321 -11.85 16.08 14.50
N LEU A 322 -10.82 15.87 15.35
CA LEU A 322 -10.56 14.57 15.97
C LEU A 322 -11.74 14.08 16.81
N ALA A 323 -12.38 15.00 17.55
CA ALA A 323 -13.57 14.68 18.32
C ALA A 323 -14.75 14.27 17.41
N ALA A 324 -14.93 14.96 16.28
CA ALA A 324 -15.97 14.71 15.31
C ALA A 324 -15.82 13.34 14.63
N VAL A 325 -14.61 12.99 14.17
CA VAL A 325 -14.31 11.66 13.61
C VAL A 325 -14.60 10.57 14.64
N GLN A 326 -14.11 10.74 15.88
CA GLN A 326 -14.34 9.76 16.95
C GLN A 326 -15.84 9.60 17.27
N MET A 327 -16.63 10.68 17.23
CA MET A 327 -18.07 10.65 17.42
C MET A 327 -18.79 9.90 16.31
N ALA A 328 -18.45 10.19 15.06
CA ALA A 328 -19.03 9.50 13.90
C ALA A 328 -18.69 8.01 13.91
N ILE A 329 -17.45 7.63 14.27
CA ILE A 329 -17.05 6.23 14.41
C ILE A 329 -17.90 5.51 15.47
N TRP A 330 -18.12 6.12 16.64
CA TRP A 330 -18.94 5.47 17.66
C TRP A 330 -20.40 5.28 17.25
N GLU A 331 -20.98 6.25 16.53
CA GLU A 331 -22.33 6.13 15.99
C GLU A 331 -22.45 4.94 15.05
N VAL A 332 -21.56 4.82 14.06
CA VAL A 332 -21.67 3.72 13.07
C VAL A 332 -21.38 2.35 13.66
N ILE A 333 -20.61 2.25 14.75
CA ILE A 333 -20.33 0.97 15.42
C ILE A 333 -21.50 0.55 16.32
N VAL A 334 -22.08 1.48 17.07
CA VAL A 334 -23.19 1.18 17.99
C VAL A 334 -24.51 1.02 17.22
N ASP A 335 -24.79 1.92 16.28
CA ASP A 335 -25.99 1.97 15.44
C ASP A 335 -25.72 1.79 13.93
N PRO A 336 -25.15 0.65 13.50
CA PRO A 336 -24.66 0.42 12.14
C PRO A 336 -25.77 0.32 11.07
N ALA A 337 -27.02 0.17 11.48
CA ALA A 337 -28.14 -0.03 10.54
C ALA A 337 -28.53 1.25 9.78
N GLY A 338 -28.16 2.42 10.30
CA GLY A 338 -28.61 3.71 9.80
C GLY A 338 -30.13 3.92 9.91
N PRO A 339 -30.64 5.13 9.59
CA PRO A 339 -29.88 6.36 9.39
C PRO A 339 -29.15 6.78 10.68
N TYR A 340 -27.97 7.38 10.53
CA TYR A 340 -27.14 7.79 11.67
C TYR A 340 -27.64 9.11 12.27
N ASP A 341 -27.82 9.14 13.59
CA ASP A 341 -28.35 10.30 14.30
C ASP A 341 -27.84 10.32 15.75
N LEU A 342 -26.91 11.23 16.01
CA LEU A 342 -26.30 11.47 17.32
C LEU A 342 -27.29 11.91 18.41
N THR A 343 -28.56 12.15 18.09
CA THR A 343 -29.60 12.58 19.04
C THR A 343 -30.60 11.47 19.40
N THR A 344 -30.63 10.37 18.63
CA THR A 344 -31.54 9.24 18.84
C THR A 344 -30.76 7.92 18.91
N GLY A 345 -31.39 6.76 18.68
CA GLY A 345 -30.67 5.47 18.66
C GLY A 345 -30.18 4.95 20.01
N ASP A 346 -29.28 3.95 19.92
CA ASP A 346 -28.54 3.39 21.04
C ASP A 346 -27.30 4.24 21.38
N PHE A 347 -26.72 4.98 20.43
CA PHE A 347 -25.70 6.00 20.69
C PHE A 347 -26.27 7.41 20.60
N LYS A 348 -26.29 8.13 21.73
CA LYS A 348 -26.71 9.53 21.74
C LYS A 348 -25.81 10.43 22.57
N ILE A 349 -25.65 11.65 22.08
CA ILE A 349 -24.86 12.71 22.70
C ILE A 349 -25.82 13.73 23.30
N SER A 350 -25.82 13.85 24.63
CA SER A 350 -26.66 14.80 25.34
C SER A 350 -25.96 16.14 25.59
N GLU A 351 -24.63 16.16 25.63
CA GLU A 351 -23.83 17.35 25.91
C GLU A 351 -22.41 17.19 25.34
N GLY A 352 -21.82 18.29 24.88
CA GLY A 352 -20.50 18.35 24.27
C GLY A 352 -20.24 19.67 23.55
N ASP A 353 -19.08 19.77 22.87
CA ASP A 353 -18.79 20.92 22.01
C ASP A 353 -19.73 20.94 20.79
N PRO A 354 -20.52 22.01 20.59
CA PRO A 354 -21.45 22.09 19.47
C PRO A 354 -20.78 22.01 18.09
N ALA A 355 -19.57 22.56 17.92
CA ALA A 355 -18.88 22.56 16.63
C ALA A 355 -18.45 21.14 16.25
N ALA A 356 -17.89 20.38 17.20
CA ALA A 356 -17.52 18.99 16.96
C ALA A 356 -18.75 18.11 16.68
N ILE A 357 -19.88 18.34 17.38
CA ILE A 357 -21.13 17.60 17.15
C ILE A 357 -21.68 17.87 15.74
N GLU A 358 -21.72 19.13 15.31
CA GLU A 358 -22.19 19.48 13.97
C GLU A 358 -21.26 18.93 12.88
N LEU A 359 -19.94 18.95 13.08
CA LEU A 359 -18.99 18.30 12.18
C LEU A 359 -19.24 16.78 12.08
N ALA A 360 -19.43 16.09 13.21
CA ALA A 360 -19.71 14.66 13.21
C ALA A 360 -20.98 14.31 12.43
N LYS A 361 -22.06 15.11 12.59
CA LYS A 361 -23.28 14.95 11.77
C LYS A 361 -22.99 15.11 10.28
N SER A 362 -22.15 16.08 9.91
CA SER A 362 -21.77 16.31 8.51
C SER A 362 -20.98 15.14 7.91
N TYR A 363 -20.15 14.45 8.71
CA TYR A 363 -19.42 13.25 8.28
C TYR A 363 -20.36 12.07 8.12
N LEU A 364 -21.24 11.84 9.11
CA LEU A 364 -22.21 10.75 9.08
C LEU A 364 -23.17 10.83 7.89
N ALA A 365 -23.55 12.04 7.48
CA ALA A 365 -24.40 12.25 6.30
C ALA A 365 -23.74 11.81 4.98
N GLN A 366 -22.41 11.67 4.94
CA GLN A 366 -21.65 11.26 3.76
C GLN A 366 -21.34 9.76 3.73
N VAL A 367 -21.59 9.03 4.83
CA VAL A 367 -21.30 7.59 4.91
C VAL A 367 -22.14 6.83 3.88
N PRO A 368 -21.51 6.06 2.97
CA PRO A 368 -22.25 5.26 2.00
C PRO A 368 -23.12 4.22 2.69
N ALA A 369 -24.36 4.05 2.20
CA ALA A 369 -25.25 3.00 2.68
C ALA A 369 -24.72 1.59 2.36
N GLN A 370 -23.92 1.47 1.30
CA GLN A 370 -23.26 0.25 0.85
C GLN A 370 -21.90 0.61 0.25
N PHE A 371 -20.94 -0.30 0.39
CA PHE A 371 -19.64 -0.22 -0.27
C PHE A 371 -19.60 -1.23 -1.41
N ASP A 372 -19.08 -0.83 -2.56
CA ASP A 372 -18.79 -1.78 -3.63
C ASP A 372 -17.61 -2.69 -3.23
N PRO A 373 -17.45 -3.88 -3.86
CA PRO A 373 -16.42 -4.84 -3.49
C PRO A 373 -14.98 -4.30 -3.57
N ALA A 374 -14.69 -3.37 -4.49
CA ALA A 374 -13.36 -2.78 -4.62
C ALA A 374 -13.09 -1.86 -3.43
N ARG A 375 -14.07 -1.06 -3.02
CA ARG A 375 -13.95 -0.21 -1.83
C ARG A 375 -13.87 -1.02 -0.54
N VAL A 376 -14.63 -2.10 -0.40
CA VAL A 376 -14.50 -3.03 0.74
C VAL A 376 -13.09 -3.57 0.84
N THR A 377 -12.54 -4.05 -0.29
CA THR A 377 -11.17 -4.54 -0.38
C THR A 377 -10.17 -3.47 0.05
N CYS A 378 -10.30 -2.24 -0.48
CA CYS A 378 -9.41 -1.13 -0.16
C CYS A 378 -9.41 -0.84 1.35
N LEU A 379 -10.60 -0.66 1.94
CA LEU A 379 -10.74 -0.39 3.37
C LEU A 379 -10.19 -1.53 4.24
N ASN A 380 -10.43 -2.78 3.86
CA ASN A 380 -9.88 -3.93 4.56
C ASN A 380 -8.37 -4.06 4.41
N ASN A 381 -7.77 -3.54 3.35
CA ASN A 381 -6.32 -3.55 3.18
C ASN A 381 -5.67 -2.42 4.01
N THR A 382 -6.24 -1.22 3.97
CA THR A 382 -5.68 -0.01 4.59
C THR A 382 -5.98 0.13 6.07
N TYR A 383 -7.01 -0.53 6.60
CA TYR A 383 -7.39 -0.42 8.02
C TYR A 383 -7.44 -1.78 8.70
N ARG A 384 -7.19 -1.79 10.01
CA ARG A 384 -7.47 -2.95 10.88
C ARG A 384 -8.16 -2.52 12.15
N VAL A 385 -8.97 -3.42 12.70
CA VAL A 385 -9.52 -3.28 14.04
C VAL A 385 -8.68 -4.14 14.99
N ILE A 386 -8.02 -3.47 15.91
CA ILE A 386 -7.39 -4.06 17.10
C ILE A 386 -8.51 -4.48 18.04
N THR A 387 -8.54 -5.75 18.40
CA THR A 387 -9.53 -6.32 19.31
C THR A 387 -8.90 -6.94 20.54
N HIS A 388 -9.55 -6.75 21.69
CA HIS A 388 -9.13 -7.37 22.94
C HIS A 388 -10.31 -7.61 23.91
N PRO A 389 -10.44 -8.81 24.54
CA PRO A 389 -11.62 -9.17 25.33
C PRO A 389 -11.88 -8.33 26.59
N LYS A 390 -10.92 -7.51 27.04
CA LYS A 390 -11.02 -6.70 28.28
C LYS A 390 -10.62 -5.24 28.10
N ARG A 391 -10.28 -4.83 26.89
CA ARG A 391 -9.75 -3.50 26.60
C ARG A 391 -10.49 -2.95 25.39
N GLN A 392 -10.45 -1.64 25.28
CA GLN A 392 -11.04 -0.91 24.18
C GLN A 392 -10.53 -1.42 22.83
N ASP A 393 -11.45 -1.77 21.94
CA ASP A 393 -11.13 -2.00 20.54
C ASP A 393 -10.75 -0.67 19.88
N LEU A 394 -9.74 -0.69 19.01
CA LEU A 394 -9.21 0.47 18.29
C LEU A 394 -9.22 0.19 16.80
N ILE A 395 -9.57 1.18 15.97
CA ILE A 395 -9.34 1.13 14.53
C ILE A 395 -8.07 1.92 14.20
N ILE A 396 -7.25 1.33 13.35
CA ILE A 396 -5.94 1.87 12.97
C ILE A 396 -5.84 1.91 11.45
N GLN A 397 -5.16 2.92 10.93
CA GLN A 397 -4.63 2.85 9.58
C GLN A 397 -3.48 1.83 9.58
N TRP A 398 -3.77 0.69 8.98
CA TRP A 398 -2.87 -0.44 8.86
C TRP A 398 -2.08 -0.33 7.56
N ASN A 399 -1.00 0.43 7.64
CA ASN A 399 0.03 0.41 6.61
C ASN A 399 1.10 -0.58 7.08
N THR A 400 0.94 -1.87 6.77
CA THR A 400 2.11 -2.75 6.80
C THR A 400 2.95 -2.45 5.57
N CYS A 401 4.21 -2.07 5.77
CA CYS A 401 5.32 -2.26 4.82
C CYS A 401 5.01 -1.91 3.35
N GLY A 402 4.70 -0.64 3.06
CA GLY A 402 4.62 -0.10 1.69
C GLY A 402 3.26 -0.20 1.01
N ASN A 403 2.25 0.57 1.45
CA ASN A 403 1.05 0.75 0.62
C ASN A 403 0.44 2.14 0.76
N ASP A 404 0.10 2.72 -0.40
CA ASP A 404 -0.52 4.04 -0.58
C ASP A 404 -1.97 4.07 -0.07
N SER A 405 -2.42 5.25 0.36
CA SER A 405 -3.78 5.52 0.87
C SER A 405 -4.89 5.31 -0.18
N CYS A 406 -6.10 4.93 0.27
CA CYS A 406 -7.29 4.72 -0.56
C CYS A 406 -7.93 6.03 -1.06
N GLN A 407 -7.35 6.72 -2.05
CA GLN A 407 -8.01 7.86 -2.70
C GLN A 407 -8.94 7.46 -3.85
#